data_AF-A0A839NA89-F1
#
_entry.id   AF-A0A839NA89-F1
#
_cell.length_a   1.000
_cell.length_b   1.000
_cell.length_c   1.000
_cell.angle_alpha   90.00
_cell.angle_beta   90.00
_cell.angle_gamma   90.00
#
_symmetry.space_group_name_H-M   'P 1'
#
loop_
_entity.id
_entity.type
_entity.pdbx_description
1 polymer ?
#
loop_
_entity_poly.entity_id
_entity_poly.type
_entity_poly.pdbx_seq_one_letter_code
_entity_poly.pdbx_strand_id
1 'polypeptide(L)'
;MNTDAAREPLVASMVRPFPEGGSMVRLAYRELSIAANGDKDQVKALGPLHMLPRPWDPPTCRRPELREQLWEWLEEVVSWLNREYTWDVAGAIPPCWPQHPHLMHEIAVLADQRRRAGLAFDSNAMEEWHRYALPAFADRMRNRLKDHCEDGHQGWPGRGRYARFTSDQTVHERQETYAADVRTTALGRKIEHKVEQESRPRLASVNLDTGELGDVPDGPQPE
;
A
#
# COMPACT_ATOMS: atom_id res chain seq x y z
N MET A 1 61.83 9.05 -5.88
CA MET A 1 61.16 9.10 -4.58
C MET A 1 59.83 9.83 -4.75
N ASN A 2 58.72 9.09 -4.68
CA ASN A 2 57.50 9.49 -3.96
C ASN A 2 56.51 8.32 -4.02
N THR A 3 56.55 7.54 -2.92
CA THR A 3 55.39 6.98 -2.20
C THR A 3 54.19 6.53 -3.02
N ASP A 4 54.21 5.23 -3.33
CA ASP A 4 53.21 4.26 -2.88
C ASP A 4 51.98 4.89 -2.18
N ALA A 5 50.94 5.17 -2.94
CA ALA A 5 49.59 5.19 -2.40
C ALA A 5 49.09 3.74 -2.48
N ALA A 6 49.33 3.00 -1.40
CA ALA A 6 48.79 1.68 -1.19
C ALA A 6 47.28 1.73 -1.44
N ARG A 7 46.87 1.26 -2.62
CA ARG A 7 45.47 1.03 -2.93
C ARG A 7 45.08 -0.14 -2.04
N GLU A 8 44.51 0.17 -0.89
CA GLU A 8 43.91 -0.82 0.01
C GLU A 8 43.11 -1.80 -0.84
N PRO A 9 43.40 -3.10 -0.79
CA PRO A 9 42.60 -4.06 -1.52
C PRO A 9 41.20 -3.95 -0.93
N LEU A 10 40.25 -3.46 -1.74
CA LEU A 10 38.83 -3.58 -1.46
C LEU A 10 38.60 -5.05 -1.18
N VAL A 11 38.46 -5.41 0.09
CA VAL A 11 38.12 -6.78 0.49
C VAL A 11 36.79 -7.04 -0.19
N ALA A 12 36.82 -7.87 -1.23
CA ALA A 12 35.64 -8.18 -2.01
C ALA A 12 34.69 -8.95 -1.08
N SER A 13 33.76 -8.24 -0.47
CA SER A 13 32.75 -8.87 0.37
C SER A 13 31.99 -9.90 -0.46
N MET A 14 31.83 -11.11 0.08
CA MET A 14 31.11 -12.19 -0.59
C MET A 14 29.64 -11.82 -0.86
N VAL A 15 29.09 -10.93 -0.02
CA VAL A 15 27.72 -10.40 -0.13
C VAL A 15 27.73 -8.89 0.07
N ARG A 16 26.87 -8.15 -0.64
CA ARG A 16 26.69 -6.72 -0.38
C ARG A 16 25.67 -6.48 0.75
N PRO A 17 25.89 -5.47 1.62
CA PRO A 17 24.87 -5.06 2.58
C PRO A 17 23.65 -4.50 1.84
N PHE A 18 22.47 -4.65 2.45
CA PHE A 18 21.24 -4.06 1.93
C PHE A 18 21.31 -2.52 2.06
N PRO A 19 20.92 -1.75 1.03
CA PRO A 19 20.99 -0.27 1.08
C PRO A 19 20.12 0.34 2.18
N GLU A 20 20.67 1.28 2.95
CA GLU A 20 19.97 1.94 4.06
C GLU A 20 19.11 3.15 3.63
N GLY A 21 19.37 3.70 2.45
CA GLY A 21 18.74 4.91 1.92
C GLY A 21 19.23 6.19 2.59
N GLY A 22 18.83 7.34 2.04
CA GLY A 22 19.25 8.66 2.52
C GLY A 22 18.64 9.07 3.87
N SER A 23 19.11 10.20 4.42
CA SER A 23 18.70 10.71 5.74
C SER A 23 17.18 10.95 5.87
N MET A 24 16.52 11.41 4.82
CA MET A 24 15.07 11.65 4.79
C MET A 24 14.28 10.35 4.77
N VAL A 25 14.75 9.32 4.05
CA VAL A 25 14.14 7.99 4.05
C VAL A 25 14.26 7.36 5.44
N ARG A 26 15.44 7.45 6.06
CA ARG A 26 15.66 6.98 7.44
C ARG A 26 14.81 7.75 8.45
N LEU A 27 14.64 9.07 8.28
CA LEU A 27 13.75 9.89 9.11
C LEU A 27 12.29 9.43 8.98
N ALA A 28 11.80 9.20 7.76
CA ALA A 28 10.44 8.71 7.53
C ALA A 28 10.19 7.38 8.26
N TYR A 29 11.11 6.42 8.18
CA TYR A 29 11.00 5.17 8.92
C TYR A 29 11.10 5.36 10.44
N ARG A 30 11.91 6.31 10.91
CA ARG A 30 12.00 6.65 12.34
C ARG A 30 10.68 7.22 12.86
N GLU A 31 10.06 8.13 12.13
CA GLU A 31 8.75 8.72 12.48
C GLU A 31 7.66 7.65 12.50
N LEU A 32 7.65 6.73 11.54
CA LEU A 32 6.74 5.58 11.54
C LEU A 32 6.97 4.64 12.74
N SER A 33 8.22 4.42 13.14
CA SER A 33 8.55 3.65 14.34
C SER A 33 8.06 4.32 15.62
N ILE A 34 8.21 5.65 15.72
CA ILE A 34 7.65 6.44 16.82
C ILE A 34 6.12 6.36 16.81
N ALA A 35 5.48 6.44 15.65
CA ALA A 35 4.02 6.33 15.56
C ALA A 35 3.50 4.96 16.05
N ALA A 36 4.28 3.88 15.85
CA ALA A 36 3.90 2.54 16.27
C ALA A 36 4.25 2.22 17.74
N ASN A 37 5.38 2.72 18.24
CA ASN A 37 5.99 2.26 19.49
C ASN A 37 6.36 3.39 20.48
N GLY A 38 6.19 4.65 20.09
CA GLY A 38 6.59 5.80 20.89
C GLY A 38 5.66 6.07 22.07
N ASP A 39 6.15 6.87 23.02
CA ASP A 39 5.31 7.38 24.10
C ASP A 39 4.30 8.43 23.60
N LYS A 40 3.34 8.80 24.47
CA LYS A 40 2.27 9.74 24.11
C LYS A 40 2.79 11.10 23.65
N ASP A 41 3.88 11.59 24.23
CA ASP A 41 4.42 12.92 23.91
C ASP A 41 5.18 12.88 22.58
N GLN A 42 5.94 11.81 22.34
CA GLN A 42 6.60 11.55 21.06
C GLN A 42 5.60 11.40 19.92
N VAL A 43 4.54 10.60 20.10
CA VAL A 43 3.48 10.42 19.09
C VAL A 43 2.74 11.73 18.83
N LYS A 44 2.46 12.52 19.88
CA LYS A 44 1.84 13.84 19.75
C LYS A 44 2.71 14.80 18.95
N ALA A 45 4.03 14.73 19.10
CA ALA A 45 4.98 15.58 18.37
C ALA A 45 5.03 15.31 16.86
N LEU A 46 4.61 14.12 16.40
CA LEU A 46 4.55 13.78 14.96
C LEU A 46 3.43 14.50 14.21
N GLY A 47 2.43 15.04 14.92
CA GLY A 47 1.25 15.63 14.30
C GLY A 47 0.29 14.57 13.70
N PRO A 48 -0.43 14.89 12.61
CA PRO A 48 -1.44 13.99 12.05
C PRO A 48 -0.84 12.71 11.47
N LEU A 49 -1.00 11.58 12.16
CA LEU A 49 -0.38 10.30 11.79
C LEU A 49 -0.73 9.79 10.37
N HIS A 50 -1.92 10.12 9.87
CA HIS A 50 -2.32 9.73 8.51
C HIS A 50 -1.51 10.44 7.41
N MET A 51 -0.87 11.57 7.74
CA MET A 51 -0.02 12.36 6.85
C MET A 51 1.45 11.89 6.84
N LEU A 52 1.82 10.93 7.70
CA LEU A 52 3.19 10.42 7.72
C LEU A 52 3.53 9.76 6.38
N PRO A 53 4.73 10.03 5.83
CA PRO A 53 5.18 9.39 4.60
C PRO A 53 5.41 7.90 4.85
N ARG A 54 5.03 7.08 3.87
CA ARG A 54 5.24 5.64 3.84
C ARG A 54 6.16 5.33 2.66
N PRO A 55 7.46 5.07 2.87
CA PRO A 55 8.37 4.81 1.76
C PRO A 55 7.94 3.64 0.86
N TRP A 56 7.19 2.65 1.39
CA TRP A 56 6.58 1.55 0.63
C TRP A 56 5.34 1.95 -0.20
N ASP A 57 4.84 3.17 -0.02
CA ASP A 57 3.76 3.76 -0.81
C ASP A 57 4.23 5.14 -1.32
N PRO A 58 5.03 5.16 -2.41
CA PRO A 58 5.74 6.36 -2.85
C PRO A 58 4.87 7.62 -2.95
N PRO A 59 3.62 7.61 -3.48
CA PRO A 59 2.72 8.78 -3.50
C PRO A 59 2.53 9.51 -2.16
N THR A 60 2.71 8.83 -1.02
CA THR A 60 2.64 9.47 0.31
C THR A 60 3.87 10.31 0.65
N CYS A 61 5.00 10.06 0.00
CA CYS A 61 6.24 10.83 0.12
C CYS A 61 6.11 12.12 -0.71
N ARG A 62 5.43 13.12 -0.15
CA ARG A 62 5.07 14.38 -0.83
C ARG A 62 6.17 15.46 -0.81
N ARG A 63 7.13 15.36 0.12
CA ARG A 63 8.26 16.29 0.20
C ARG A 63 9.27 15.99 -0.91
N PRO A 64 9.68 16.96 -1.74
CA PRO A 64 10.61 16.73 -2.86
C PRO A 64 11.91 16.05 -2.43
N GLU A 65 12.51 16.47 -1.32
CA GLU A 65 13.81 15.95 -0.85
C GLU A 65 13.69 14.49 -0.38
N LEU A 66 12.58 14.15 0.26
CA LEU A 66 12.28 12.75 0.60
C LEU A 66 12.04 11.92 -0.66
N ARG A 67 11.35 12.49 -1.66
CA ARG A 67 11.00 11.77 -2.87
C ARG A 67 12.23 11.50 -3.76
N GLU A 68 13.16 12.43 -3.81
CA GLU A 68 14.47 12.24 -4.46
C GLU A 68 15.26 11.12 -3.79
N GLN A 69 15.46 11.19 -2.48
CA GLN A 69 16.18 10.14 -1.74
C GLN A 69 15.47 8.79 -1.76
N LEU A 70 14.14 8.77 -1.89
CA LEU A 70 13.39 7.53 -2.11
C LEU A 70 13.77 6.90 -3.45
N TRP A 71 13.86 7.68 -4.53
CA TRP A 71 14.26 7.15 -5.83
C TRP A 71 15.70 6.67 -5.87
N GLU A 72 16.63 7.41 -5.25
CA GLU A 72 18.02 6.98 -5.09
C GLU A 72 18.09 5.65 -4.32
N TRP A 73 17.37 5.55 -3.20
CA TRP A 73 17.34 4.33 -2.41
C TRP A 73 16.75 3.14 -3.19
N LEU A 74 15.66 3.34 -3.93
CA LEU A 74 15.08 2.26 -4.74
C LEU A 74 16.00 1.85 -5.90
N GLU A 75 16.73 2.78 -6.50
CA GLU A 75 17.76 2.45 -7.51
C GLU A 75 18.88 1.60 -6.91
N GLU A 76 19.38 1.96 -5.72
CA GLU A 76 20.35 1.14 -4.99
C GLU A 76 19.80 -0.26 -4.66
N VAL A 77 18.53 -0.36 -4.27
CA VAL A 77 17.86 -1.64 -3.97
C VAL A 77 17.74 -2.49 -5.23
N VAL A 78 17.35 -1.91 -6.37
CA VAL A 78 17.27 -2.62 -7.66
C VAL A 78 18.66 -3.12 -8.07
N SER A 79 19.69 -2.28 -7.96
CA SER A 79 21.08 -2.65 -8.22
C SER A 79 21.54 -3.80 -7.32
N TRP A 80 21.20 -3.74 -6.03
CA TRP A 80 21.51 -4.80 -5.07
C TRP A 80 20.76 -6.10 -5.38
N LEU A 81 19.46 -6.06 -5.66
CA LEU A 81 18.66 -7.24 -6.02
C LEU A 81 19.20 -7.92 -7.28
N ASN A 82 19.43 -7.14 -8.34
CA ASN A 82 19.96 -7.65 -9.60
C ASN A 82 21.35 -8.27 -9.47
N ARG A 83 22.15 -7.82 -8.49
CA ARG A 83 23.47 -8.41 -8.23
C ARG A 83 23.40 -9.65 -7.35
N GLU A 84 22.63 -9.60 -6.26
CA GLU A 84 22.69 -10.61 -5.20
C GLU A 84 21.70 -11.76 -5.43
N TYR A 85 20.59 -11.53 -6.16
CA TYR A 85 19.50 -12.50 -6.33
C TYR A 85 19.23 -12.91 -7.78
N THR A 86 19.66 -12.15 -8.78
CA THR A 86 19.40 -12.49 -10.19
C THR A 86 20.49 -13.40 -10.75
N TRP A 87 20.19 -14.70 -10.74
CA TRP A 87 20.98 -15.73 -11.45
C TRP A 87 20.28 -16.24 -12.71
N ASP A 88 18.98 -15.98 -12.85
CA ASP A 88 18.21 -16.13 -14.09
C ASP A 88 17.99 -14.74 -14.70
N VAL A 89 18.46 -14.53 -15.93
CA VAL A 89 18.34 -13.25 -16.64
C VAL A 89 16.88 -12.82 -16.84
N ALA A 90 15.94 -13.77 -16.92
CA ALA A 90 14.51 -13.47 -17.01
C ALA A 90 13.94 -12.92 -15.68
N GLY A 91 14.67 -13.09 -14.57
CA GLY A 91 14.36 -12.52 -13.26
C GLY A 91 15.03 -11.18 -12.98
N ALA A 92 15.77 -10.61 -13.94
CA ALA A 92 16.40 -9.30 -13.78
C ALA A 92 15.34 -8.19 -13.82
N ILE A 93 15.40 -7.27 -12.87
CA ILE A 93 14.63 -6.02 -12.94
C ILE A 93 15.23 -5.18 -14.09
N PRO A 94 14.44 -4.79 -15.11
CA PRO A 94 14.99 -4.12 -16.28
C PRO A 94 15.40 -2.67 -15.97
N PRO A 95 16.36 -2.09 -16.71
CA PRO A 95 16.76 -0.69 -16.54
C PRO A 95 15.61 0.32 -16.73
N CYS A 96 14.57 -0.06 -17.48
CA CYS A 96 13.40 0.77 -17.70
C CYS A 96 12.37 0.72 -16.55
N TRP A 97 12.68 0.07 -15.41
CA TRP A 97 11.77 -0.03 -14.26
C TRP A 97 11.06 1.27 -13.83
N PRO A 98 11.67 2.48 -13.91
CA PRO A 98 11.00 3.73 -13.54
C PRO A 98 9.85 4.10 -14.51
N GLN A 99 9.83 3.52 -15.70
CA GLN A 99 8.78 3.71 -16.71
C GLN A 99 7.58 2.77 -16.48
N HIS A 100 7.65 1.90 -15.47
CA HIS A 100 6.60 0.95 -15.10
C HIS A 100 6.06 1.29 -13.70
N PRO A 101 4.96 2.07 -13.59
CA PRO A 101 4.42 2.49 -12.30
C PRO A 101 4.16 1.32 -11.34
N HIS A 102 3.68 0.17 -11.85
CA HIS A 102 3.47 -1.00 -11.01
C HIS A 102 4.78 -1.54 -10.39
N LEU A 103 5.90 -1.50 -11.10
CA LEU A 103 7.19 -1.90 -10.53
C LEU A 103 7.63 -0.93 -9.45
N MET A 104 7.44 0.39 -9.64
CA MET A 104 7.78 1.37 -8.61
C MET A 104 7.05 1.08 -7.29
N HIS A 105 5.76 0.73 -7.36
CA HIS A 105 4.98 0.32 -6.19
C HIS A 105 5.45 -1.01 -5.59
N GLU A 106 5.65 -2.04 -6.41
CA GLU A 106 6.02 -3.37 -5.92
C GLU A 106 7.45 -3.40 -5.35
N ILE A 107 8.41 -2.72 -5.98
CA ILE A 107 9.80 -2.60 -5.51
C ILE A 107 9.85 -1.85 -4.18
N ALA A 108 9.08 -0.78 -4.01
CA ALA A 108 9.01 -0.04 -2.75
C ALA A 108 8.52 -0.91 -1.58
N VAL A 109 7.51 -1.75 -1.82
CA VAL A 109 7.02 -2.72 -0.82
C VAL A 109 8.05 -3.81 -0.56
N LEU A 110 8.67 -4.37 -1.61
CA LEU A 110 9.69 -5.41 -1.47
C LEU A 110 10.90 -4.90 -0.67
N ALA A 111 11.32 -3.66 -0.92
CA ALA A 111 12.40 -2.98 -0.21
C ALA A 111 12.07 -2.78 1.28
N ASP A 112 10.88 -2.30 1.63
CA ASP A 112 10.47 -2.20 3.03
C ASP A 112 10.41 -3.57 3.72
N GLN A 113 9.82 -4.58 3.08
CA GLN A 113 9.75 -5.93 3.65
C GLN A 113 11.16 -6.47 3.94
N ARG A 114 12.10 -6.30 2.99
CA ARG A 114 13.49 -6.72 3.18
C ARG A 114 14.18 -5.94 4.31
N ARG A 115 13.93 -4.64 4.40
CA ARG A 115 14.46 -3.77 5.46
C ARG A 115 13.94 -4.23 6.83
N ARG A 116 12.62 -4.42 6.98
CA ARG A 116 12.00 -4.88 8.22
C ARG A 116 12.49 -6.26 8.63
N ALA A 117 12.63 -7.18 7.68
CA ALA A 117 13.22 -8.49 7.92
C ALA A 117 14.65 -8.40 8.46
N GLY A 118 15.45 -7.45 7.95
CA GLY A 118 16.82 -7.20 8.44
C GLY A 118 16.91 -6.56 9.82
N LEU A 119 15.80 -6.02 10.34
CA LEU A 119 15.71 -5.44 11.69
C LEU A 119 15.08 -6.40 12.71
N ALA A 120 14.57 -7.55 12.26
CA ALA A 120 14.00 -8.56 13.15
C ALA A 120 15.09 -9.16 14.06
N PHE A 121 14.70 -9.57 15.26
CA PHE A 121 15.60 -10.22 16.22
C PHE A 121 15.78 -11.72 15.97
N ASP A 122 15.09 -12.26 14.97
CA ASP A 122 15.18 -13.66 14.55
C ASP A 122 15.24 -13.76 13.01
N SER A 123 15.44 -14.98 12.50
CA SER A 123 15.53 -15.23 11.06
C SER A 123 14.18 -15.40 10.37
N ASN A 124 13.06 -15.39 11.08
CA ASN A 124 11.76 -15.80 10.54
C ASN A 124 11.32 -14.85 9.42
N ALA A 125 11.35 -13.55 9.67
CA ALA A 125 10.96 -12.56 8.68
C ALA A 125 11.88 -12.55 7.43
N MET A 126 13.17 -12.87 7.62
CA MET A 126 14.12 -12.98 6.51
C MET A 126 13.83 -14.21 5.65
N GLU A 127 13.56 -15.32 6.31
CA GLU A 127 13.22 -16.59 5.68
C GLU A 127 11.90 -16.46 4.89
N GLU A 128 10.86 -15.85 5.47
CA GLU A 128 9.61 -15.57 4.78
C GLU A 128 9.81 -14.66 3.56
N TRP A 129 10.69 -13.66 3.66
CA TRP A 129 11.01 -12.78 2.54
C TRP A 129 11.64 -13.55 1.38
N HIS A 130 12.58 -14.47 1.67
CA HIS A 130 13.20 -15.34 0.66
C HIS A 130 12.22 -16.36 0.09
N ARG A 131 11.36 -16.94 0.92
CA ARG A 131 10.45 -18.01 0.50
C ARG A 131 9.25 -17.48 -0.28
N TYR A 132 8.71 -16.32 0.10
CA TYR A 132 7.44 -15.84 -0.43
C TYR A 132 7.53 -14.49 -1.14
N ALA A 133 8.10 -13.47 -0.50
CA ALA A 133 8.03 -12.10 -1.02
C ALA A 133 8.81 -11.93 -2.33
N LEU A 134 10.09 -12.32 -2.32
CA LEU A 134 10.97 -12.18 -3.47
C LEU A 134 10.53 -13.06 -4.66
N PRO A 135 10.25 -14.38 -4.49
CA PRO A 135 9.80 -15.21 -5.60
C PRO A 135 8.47 -14.72 -6.20
N ALA A 136 7.50 -14.35 -5.36
CA ALA A 136 6.22 -13.87 -5.86
C ALA A 136 6.34 -12.54 -6.60
N PHE A 137 7.27 -11.66 -6.20
CA PHE A 137 7.60 -10.46 -6.97
C PHE A 137 8.19 -10.81 -8.33
N ALA A 138 9.21 -11.68 -8.38
CA ALA A 138 9.87 -12.07 -9.62
C ALA A 138 8.88 -12.69 -10.62
N ASP A 139 8.00 -13.59 -10.13
CA ASP A 139 6.96 -14.21 -10.95
C ASP A 139 5.96 -13.17 -11.51
N ARG A 140 5.47 -12.24 -10.67
CA ARG A 140 4.55 -11.18 -11.12
C ARG A 140 5.22 -10.23 -12.10
N MET A 141 6.48 -9.87 -11.86
CA MET A 141 7.27 -9.02 -12.75
C MET A 141 7.40 -9.68 -14.13
N ARG A 142 7.90 -10.91 -14.18
CA ARG A 142 8.05 -11.67 -15.44
C ARG A 142 6.73 -11.79 -16.19
N ASN A 143 5.64 -12.12 -15.48
CA ASN A 143 4.32 -12.28 -16.07
C ASN A 143 3.71 -10.97 -16.62
N ARG A 144 4.03 -9.82 -16.01
CA ARG A 144 3.50 -8.50 -16.42
C ARG A 144 4.33 -7.84 -17.51
N LEU A 145 5.65 -7.96 -17.44
CA LEU A 145 6.56 -7.34 -18.42
C LEU A 145 6.61 -8.13 -19.73
N LYS A 146 6.73 -9.46 -19.66
CA LYS A 146 6.97 -10.31 -20.83
C LYS A 146 8.04 -9.68 -21.75
N ASP A 147 7.80 -9.69 -23.05
CA ASP A 147 8.74 -9.19 -24.06
C ASP A 147 8.54 -7.68 -24.35
N HIS A 148 7.70 -6.98 -23.57
CA HIS A 148 7.36 -5.57 -23.83
C HIS A 148 8.54 -4.59 -23.63
N CYS A 149 9.68 -5.08 -23.14
CA CYS A 149 10.87 -4.27 -22.83
C CYS A 149 12.06 -4.55 -23.78
N GLU A 150 11.99 -5.56 -24.65
CA GLU A 150 13.16 -6.04 -25.42
C GLU A 150 13.42 -5.22 -26.70
N ASP A 151 12.39 -4.90 -27.49
CA ASP A 151 12.51 -4.22 -28.80
C ASP A 151 12.27 -2.69 -28.75
N GLY A 152 12.53 -2.07 -27.59
CA GLY A 152 12.30 -0.66 -27.35
C GLY A 152 11.02 -0.37 -26.56
N HIS A 153 11.05 0.69 -25.75
CA HIS A 153 9.99 0.95 -24.78
C HIS A 153 8.71 1.45 -25.48
N GLN A 154 7.75 0.54 -25.61
CA GLN A 154 6.39 0.92 -26.01
C GLN A 154 5.69 1.50 -24.79
N GLY A 155 4.96 2.60 -24.97
CA GLY A 155 4.12 3.14 -23.91
C GLY A 155 3.18 2.06 -23.34
N TRP A 156 2.79 2.19 -22.07
CA TRP A 156 2.05 1.16 -21.33
C TRP A 156 0.97 0.45 -22.20
N PRO A 157 1.02 -0.90 -22.37
CA PRO A 157 0.13 -1.63 -23.28
C PRO A 157 -1.37 -1.40 -23.03
N GLY A 158 -1.75 -1.08 -21.79
CA GLY A 158 -3.14 -0.76 -21.43
C GLY A 158 -3.61 0.63 -21.87
N ARG A 159 -2.74 1.49 -22.41
CA ARG A 159 -3.04 2.90 -22.72
C ARG A 159 -4.30 3.06 -23.56
N GLY A 160 -4.48 2.25 -24.61
CA GLY A 160 -5.67 2.33 -25.46
C GLY A 160 -6.96 1.93 -24.73
N ARG A 161 -6.91 0.91 -23.86
CA ARG A 161 -8.05 0.52 -23.02
C ARG A 161 -8.33 1.57 -21.95
N TYR A 162 -7.28 2.15 -21.37
CA TYR A 162 -7.39 3.22 -20.40
C TYR A 162 -7.98 4.49 -21.00
N ALA A 163 -7.52 4.92 -22.18
CA ALA A 163 -8.10 6.07 -22.86
C ALA A 163 -9.59 5.87 -23.17
N ARG A 164 -10.00 4.65 -23.56
CA ARG A 164 -11.41 4.29 -23.70
C ARG A 164 -12.14 4.31 -22.36
N PHE A 165 -11.52 3.84 -21.29
CA PHE A 165 -12.09 3.84 -19.94
C PHE A 165 -12.26 5.26 -19.39
N THR A 166 -11.35 6.19 -19.68
CA THR A 166 -11.41 7.59 -19.22
C THR A 166 -12.09 8.51 -20.22
N SER A 167 -12.69 7.99 -21.30
CA SER A 167 -13.43 8.83 -22.24
C SER A 167 -14.66 9.43 -21.57
N ASP A 168 -14.98 10.67 -21.91
CA ASP A 168 -16.12 11.39 -21.33
C ASP A 168 -17.42 10.58 -21.43
N GLN A 169 -17.62 9.92 -22.57
CA GLN A 169 -18.77 9.05 -22.79
C GLN A 169 -18.83 7.90 -21.77
N THR A 170 -17.77 7.09 -21.65
CA THR A 170 -17.81 5.93 -20.74
C THR A 170 -17.81 6.35 -19.27
N VAL A 171 -17.21 7.51 -18.95
CA VAL A 171 -17.29 8.11 -17.61
C VAL A 171 -18.72 8.50 -17.29
N HIS A 172 -19.41 9.18 -18.21
CA HIS A 172 -20.80 9.58 -18.05
C HIS A 172 -21.72 8.37 -17.89
N GLU A 173 -21.60 7.35 -18.75
CA GLU A 173 -22.39 6.12 -18.68
C GLU A 173 -22.25 5.42 -17.31
N ARG A 174 -21.02 5.35 -16.77
CA ARG A 174 -20.78 4.81 -15.42
C ARG A 174 -21.41 5.70 -14.34
N GLN A 175 -21.26 7.01 -14.43
CA GLN A 175 -21.85 7.96 -13.47
C GLN A 175 -23.38 7.86 -13.44
N GLU A 176 -24.03 7.75 -14.59
CA GLU A 176 -25.47 7.56 -14.68
C GLU A 176 -25.90 6.24 -14.05
N THR A 177 -25.15 5.16 -14.30
CA THR A 177 -25.38 3.85 -13.69
C THR A 177 -25.28 3.91 -12.17
N TYR A 178 -24.23 4.57 -11.64
CA TYR A 178 -24.07 4.77 -10.20
C TYR A 178 -25.21 5.62 -9.61
N ALA A 179 -25.60 6.70 -10.29
CA ALA A 179 -26.70 7.55 -9.84
C ALA A 179 -28.06 6.84 -9.88
N ALA A 180 -28.28 5.94 -10.84
CA ALA A 180 -29.47 5.09 -10.87
C ALA A 180 -29.49 4.10 -9.69
N ASP A 181 -28.36 3.45 -9.40
CA ASP A 181 -28.23 2.53 -8.27
C ASP A 181 -28.49 3.20 -6.91
N VAL A 182 -27.88 4.37 -6.68
CA VAL A 182 -28.10 5.16 -5.45
C VAL A 182 -29.57 5.53 -5.29
N ARG A 183 -30.25 5.91 -6.38
CA ARG A 183 -31.69 6.22 -6.35
C ARG A 183 -32.52 4.99 -6.01
N THR A 184 -32.23 3.83 -6.60
CA THR A 184 -32.92 2.56 -6.32
C THR A 184 -32.76 2.17 -4.85
N THR A 185 -31.54 2.24 -4.32
CA THR A 185 -31.25 1.94 -2.91
C THR A 185 -31.98 2.89 -1.97
N ALA A 186 -32.00 4.19 -2.27
CA ALA A 186 -32.72 5.18 -1.46
C ALA A 186 -34.24 4.97 -1.47
N LEU A 187 -34.81 4.55 -2.61
CA LEU A 187 -36.22 4.21 -2.73
C LEU A 187 -36.56 2.91 -1.98
N GLY A 188 -35.74 1.87 -2.11
CA GLY A 188 -35.89 0.62 -1.37
C GLY A 188 -35.90 0.85 0.14
N ARG A 189 -34.94 1.65 0.64
CA ARG A 189 -34.89 2.03 2.06
C ARG A 189 -36.12 2.79 2.53
N LYS A 190 -36.70 3.66 1.69
CA LYS A 190 -37.95 4.38 2.01
C LYS A 190 -39.16 3.44 2.07
N ILE A 191 -39.22 2.46 1.17
CA ILE A 191 -40.28 1.45 1.14
C ILE A 191 -40.18 0.55 2.37
N GLU A 192 -38.98 0.04 2.67
CA GLU A 192 -38.73 -0.75 3.89
C GLU A 192 -39.13 0.01 5.14
N HIS A 193 -38.71 1.28 5.28
CA HIS A 193 -39.05 2.10 6.44
C HIS A 193 -40.56 2.39 6.54
N LYS A 194 -41.29 2.43 5.41
CA LYS A 194 -42.75 2.57 5.38
C LYS A 194 -43.44 1.25 5.79
N VAL A 195 -42.98 0.12 5.28
CA VAL A 195 -43.49 -1.21 5.64
C VAL A 195 -43.20 -1.52 7.12
N GLU A 196 -42.05 -1.12 7.64
CA GLU A 196 -41.68 -1.28 9.05
C GLU A 196 -42.51 -0.34 9.96
N GLN A 197 -42.89 0.84 9.49
CA GLN A 197 -43.85 1.71 10.20
C GLN A 197 -45.29 1.15 10.18
N GLU A 198 -45.72 0.54 9.08
CA GLU A 198 -47.07 -0.04 8.93
C GLU A 198 -47.21 -1.43 9.58
N SER A 199 -46.11 -2.17 9.75
CA SER A 199 -46.09 -3.56 10.25
C SER A 199 -45.43 -3.71 11.63
N ARG A 200 -45.22 -2.61 12.36
CA ARG A 200 -44.49 -2.62 13.64
C ARG A 200 -45.21 -3.50 14.68
N PRO A 201 -44.62 -4.61 15.17
CA PRO A 201 -44.94 -5.06 16.52
C PRO A 201 -44.45 -3.96 17.46
N ARG A 202 -45.33 -3.47 18.34
CA ARG A 202 -44.94 -2.45 19.32
C ARG A 202 -43.84 -3.04 20.20
N LEU A 203 -42.63 -2.49 20.11
CA LEU A 203 -41.56 -2.83 21.05
C LEU A 203 -42.06 -2.48 22.44
N ALA A 204 -42.32 -3.50 23.26
CA ALA A 204 -42.68 -3.31 24.66
C ALA A 204 -41.48 -2.72 25.40
N SER A 205 -41.71 -1.67 26.18
CA SER A 205 -40.66 -1.07 26.99
C SER A 205 -40.23 -2.06 28.08
N VAL A 206 -38.96 -2.44 28.08
CA VAL A 206 -38.36 -3.26 29.14
C VAL A 206 -37.85 -2.33 30.23
N ASN A 207 -38.23 -2.59 31.48
CA ASN A 207 -37.64 -1.91 32.63
C ASN A 207 -36.22 -2.45 32.85
N LEU A 208 -35.22 -1.58 32.75
CA LEU A 208 -33.80 -1.98 32.76
C LEU A 208 -33.28 -2.37 34.16
N ASP A 209 -34.03 -2.08 35.23
CA ASP A 209 -33.64 -2.42 36.60
C ASP A 209 -34.22 -3.77 37.05
N THR A 210 -35.34 -4.21 36.45
CA THR A 210 -36.05 -5.44 36.86
C THR A 210 -36.13 -6.52 35.77
N GLY A 211 -35.95 -6.15 34.49
CA GLY A 211 -35.98 -7.07 33.35
C GLY A 211 -37.39 -7.45 32.85
N GLU A 212 -38.45 -6.86 33.41
CA GLU A 212 -39.83 -7.15 33.00
C GLU A 212 -40.29 -6.27 31.82
N LEU A 213 -41.10 -6.85 30.93
CA LEU A 213 -41.74 -6.18 29.78
C LEU A 213 -43.04 -5.51 30.26
N GLY A 214 -43.14 -4.19 30.12
CA GLY A 214 -44.37 -3.46 30.48
C GLY A 214 -45.43 -3.54 29.37
N ASP A 215 -46.64 -3.99 29.72
CA ASP A 215 -47.80 -3.90 28.82
C ASP A 215 -48.23 -2.44 28.62
N VAL A 216 -48.63 -2.13 27.39
CA VAL A 216 -49.15 -0.83 26.98
C VAL A 216 -50.42 -0.50 27.79
N PRO A 217 -50.59 0.72 28.34
CA PRO A 217 -51.81 1.06 29.05
C PRO A 217 -53.00 0.96 28.08
N ASP A 218 -54.03 0.24 28.51
CA ASP A 218 -55.28 0.08 27.78
C ASP A 218 -55.86 1.47 27.49
N GLY A 219 -56.14 1.73 26.21
CA GLY A 219 -56.89 2.92 25.81
C GLY A 219 -58.32 2.84 26.37
N PRO A 220 -59.02 3.97 26.55
CA PRO A 220 -60.30 3.98 27.25
C PRO A 220 -61.36 3.17 26.47
N GLN A 221 -62.01 2.22 27.14
CA GLN A 221 -63.17 1.50 26.60
C GLN A 221 -64.41 2.42 26.56
N PRO A 222 -65.21 2.39 25.49
CA PRO A 222 -66.51 3.04 25.47
C PRO A 222 -67.56 2.16 26.19
N GLU A 223 -68.51 2.85 26.84
CA GLU A 223 -69.65 2.39 27.68
C GLU A 223 -70.02 0.91 27.74
#